data_AF-V4B7U9-F1
#
_entry.id   AF-V4B7U9-F1
#
_cell.length_a   1.000
_cell.length_b   1.000
_cell.length_c   1.000
_cell.angle_alpha   90.00
_cell.angle_beta   90.00
_cell.angle_gamma   90.00
#
_symmetry.space_group_name_H-M   'P 1'
#
loop_
_entity.id
_entity.type
_entity.pdbx_description
1 polymer ?
#
loop_
_entity_poly.entity_id
_entity_poly.type
_entity_poly.pdbx_seq_one_letter_code
_entity_poly.pdbx_strand_id
1 'polypeptide(L)'
;MASKPDVTLLVKRNTVKVQINDHQKYKAIEVIRFIEDQLGEDSVLACVPGRDFFDVTLINHDVAKNLANDGLLADGAGFHCKFIESRIKVVSFMNIPVYINDKDILSKLKFWGVIPVGEINRKCFDFQGKRKYD
;
A
#
# COMPACT_ATOMS: atom_id res chain seq x y z
N MET A 1 14.94 30.70 14.44
CA MET A 1 14.41 29.32 14.31
C MET A 1 14.56 28.92 12.86
N ALA A 2 15.43 27.95 12.55
CA ALA A 2 15.58 27.46 11.18
C ALA A 2 14.29 26.73 10.77
N SER A 3 13.67 27.15 9.67
CA SER A 3 12.59 26.39 9.05
C SER A 3 13.13 25.00 8.69
N LYS A 4 12.47 23.95 9.18
CA LYS A 4 12.76 22.58 8.74
C LYS A 4 12.66 22.53 7.21
N PRO A 5 13.55 21.80 6.53
CA PRO A 5 13.49 21.70 5.09
C PRO A 5 12.15 21.04 4.70
N ASP A 6 11.46 21.65 3.73
CA ASP A 6 10.22 21.14 3.15
C ASP A 6 10.54 19.96 2.20
N VAL A 7 10.83 18.80 2.78
CA VAL A 7 11.20 17.57 2.06
C VAL A 7 10.01 16.60 2.00
N THR A 8 8.79 17.09 2.25
CA THR A 8 7.60 16.26 2.51
C THR A 8 6.56 16.37 1.41
N LEU A 9 6.98 16.54 0.16
CA LEU A 9 6.16 16.07 -0.95
C LEU A 9 6.00 14.56 -0.74
N LEU A 10 4.82 14.16 -0.26
CA LEU A 10 4.44 12.78 0.05
C LEU A 10 4.34 11.98 -1.26
N VAL A 11 5.46 11.81 -1.96
CA VAL A 11 5.60 11.05 -3.21
C VAL A 11 4.92 9.69 -3.08
N LYS A 12 5.07 9.05 -1.91
CA LYS A 12 4.42 7.78 -1.58
C LYS A 12 2.89 7.81 -1.66
N ARG A 13 2.24 8.90 -1.23
CA ARG A 13 0.78 9.09 -1.33
C ARG A 13 0.33 9.44 -2.74
N ASN A 14 1.26 9.85 -3.60
CA ASN A 14 1.01 10.08 -5.01
C ASN A 14 1.43 8.87 -5.85
N THR A 15 1.82 7.75 -5.23
CA THR A 15 2.29 6.57 -5.95
C THR A 15 1.21 5.50 -5.99
N VAL A 16 0.91 5.04 -7.19
CA VAL A 16 -0.09 4.02 -7.50
C VAL A 16 0.62 2.82 -8.13
N LYS A 17 0.25 1.63 -7.67
CA LYS A 17 0.60 0.36 -8.29
C LYS A 17 -0.43 0.05 -9.38
N VAL A 18 0.00 0.05 -10.63
CA VAL A 18 -0.79 -0.39 -11.79
C VAL A 18 -0.52 -1.87 -12.01
N GLN A 19 -1.53 -2.73 -11.82
CA GLN A 19 -1.39 -4.17 -12.01
C GLN A 19 -1.54 -4.55 -13.47
N ILE A 20 -0.45 -5.09 -14.04
CA ILE A 20 -0.38 -5.54 -15.42
C ILE A 20 0.16 -6.97 -15.37
N ASN A 21 -0.75 -7.94 -15.49
CA ASN A 21 -0.43 -9.37 -15.38
C ASN A 21 0.39 -9.90 -16.57
N ASP A 22 0.55 -9.10 -17.63
CA ASP A 22 1.38 -9.36 -18.80
C ASP A 22 2.50 -8.31 -18.91
N HIS A 23 3.44 -8.35 -17.96
CA HIS A 23 4.52 -7.37 -17.84
C HIS A 23 5.52 -7.40 -19.00
N GLN A 24 5.52 -8.45 -19.83
CA GLN A 24 6.36 -8.50 -21.03
C GLN A 24 5.76 -7.71 -22.19
N LYS A 25 4.45 -7.45 -22.15
CA LYS A 25 3.76 -6.71 -23.21
C LYS A 25 4.09 -5.23 -23.20
N TYR A 26 4.28 -4.63 -22.02
CA TYR A 26 4.40 -3.17 -21.88
C TYR A 26 5.70 -2.75 -21.21
N LYS A 27 6.33 -1.72 -21.76
CA LYS A 27 7.45 -0.99 -21.18
C LYS A 27 6.95 0.18 -20.34
N ALA A 28 7.80 0.65 -19.43
CA ALA A 28 7.47 1.80 -18.58
C ALA A 28 7.04 3.04 -19.38
N ILE A 29 7.65 3.30 -20.54
CA ILE A 29 7.29 4.42 -21.41
C ILE A 29 5.88 4.29 -22.01
N GLU A 30 5.42 3.08 -22.29
CA GLU A 30 4.07 2.85 -22.81
C GLU A 30 3.05 3.09 -21.71
N VAL A 31 3.34 2.60 -20.49
CA VAL A 31 2.51 2.84 -19.30
C VAL A 31 2.41 4.34 -18.98
N ILE A 32 3.53 5.07 -19.06
CA ILE A 32 3.53 6.54 -18.89
C ILE A 32 2.57 7.18 -19.89
N ARG A 33 2.72 6.85 -21.19
CA ARG A 33 1.87 7.40 -22.25
C ARG A 33 0.39 7.13 -22.02
N PHE A 34 0.02 5.89 -21.69
CA PHE A 34 -1.38 5.56 -21.42
C PHE A 34 -1.98 6.35 -20.26
N ILE A 35 -1.18 6.59 -19.21
CA ILE A 35 -1.64 7.37 -18.06
C ILE A 35 -1.78 8.84 -18.42
N GLU A 36 -0.83 9.40 -19.17
CA GLU A 36 -0.88 10.80 -19.61
C GLU A 36 -1.98 11.05 -20.65
N ASP A 37 -2.25 10.10 -21.53
CA ASP A 37 -3.39 10.15 -22.46
C ASP A 37 -4.73 10.18 -21.70
N GLN A 38 -4.81 9.53 -20.53
CA GLN A 38 -6.02 9.48 -19.70
C GLN A 38 -6.15 10.68 -18.75
N LEU A 39 -5.05 11.16 -18.18
CA LEU A 39 -5.04 12.12 -17.07
C LEU A 39 -4.47 13.50 -17.42
N GLY A 40 -3.88 13.64 -18.60
CA GLY A 40 -3.19 14.85 -19.07
C GLY A 40 -1.67 14.70 -19.12
N GLU A 41 -1.07 15.50 -20.00
CA GLU A 41 0.38 15.62 -20.19
C GLU A 41 1.09 15.98 -18.88
N ASP A 42 2.32 15.48 -18.71
CA ASP A 42 3.17 15.67 -17.52
C ASP A 42 2.55 15.18 -16.19
N SER A 43 1.49 14.36 -16.23
CA SER A 43 0.84 13.83 -15.01
C SER A 43 1.70 12.81 -14.26
N VAL A 44 2.71 12.24 -14.90
CA VAL A 44 3.61 11.22 -14.33
C VAL A 44 5.00 11.79 -14.02
N LEU A 45 5.43 11.64 -12.76
CA LEU A 45 6.78 12.04 -12.33
C LEU A 45 7.81 10.92 -12.44
N ALA A 46 7.38 9.67 -12.23
CA ALA A 46 8.24 8.50 -12.29
C ALA A 46 7.42 7.23 -12.53
N CYS A 47 8.02 6.26 -13.23
CA CYS A 47 7.43 4.93 -13.45
C CYS A 47 8.51 3.86 -13.25
N VAL A 48 8.30 2.97 -12.29
CA VAL A 48 9.24 1.90 -11.96
C VAL A 48 8.60 0.54 -12.27
N PRO A 49 9.15 -0.26 -13.20
CA PRO A 49 8.65 -1.60 -13.48
C PRO A 49 8.93 -2.56 -12.31
N GLY A 50 7.92 -3.33 -11.94
CA GLY A 50 8.00 -4.47 -11.03
C GLY A 50 7.78 -5.80 -11.77
N ARG A 51 7.51 -6.89 -11.03
CA ARG A 51 7.25 -8.20 -11.65
C ARG A 51 5.93 -8.20 -12.44
N ASP A 52 4.81 -7.90 -11.80
CA ASP A 52 3.46 -7.94 -12.42
C ASP A 52 2.73 -6.59 -12.24
N PHE A 53 3.51 -5.52 -12.11
CA PHE A 53 2.98 -4.18 -11.84
C PHE A 53 3.97 -3.09 -12.25
N PHE A 54 3.48 -1.87 -12.31
CA PHE A 54 4.29 -0.65 -12.36
C PHE A 54 3.97 0.22 -11.15
N ASP A 55 5.00 0.70 -10.46
CA ASP A 55 4.83 1.73 -9.43
C ASP A 55 4.98 3.10 -10.11
N VAL A 56 3.87 3.82 -10.22
CA VAL A 56 3.78 5.10 -10.92
C VAL A 56 3.58 6.21 -9.90
N THR A 57 4.47 7.19 -9.90
CA THR A 57 4.35 8.40 -9.09
C THR A 57 3.71 9.51 -9.90
N LEU A 58 2.62 10.07 -9.42
CA LEU A 58 1.88 11.15 -10.07
C LEU A 58 2.24 12.51 -9.46
N ILE A 59 1.95 13.58 -10.21
CA ILE A 59 2.25 14.96 -9.81
C ILE A 59 1.62 15.37 -8.47
N ASN A 60 0.45 14.84 -8.12
CA ASN A 60 -0.23 15.12 -6.86
C ASN A 60 -1.16 13.96 -6.45
N HIS A 61 -1.70 14.06 -5.23
CA HIS A 61 -2.55 13.02 -4.66
C HIS A 61 -3.91 12.90 -5.35
N ASP A 62 -4.48 14.00 -5.84
CA ASP A 62 -5.79 13.99 -6.49
C ASP A 62 -5.74 13.24 -7.84
N VAL A 63 -4.69 13.47 -8.64
CA VAL A 63 -4.43 12.72 -9.88
C VAL A 63 -4.21 11.23 -9.57
N ALA A 64 -3.40 10.92 -8.55
CA ALA A 64 -3.18 9.55 -8.11
C ALA A 64 -4.48 8.87 -7.65
N LYS A 65 -5.37 9.61 -6.98
CA LYS A 65 -6.66 9.12 -6.52
C LYS A 65 -7.62 8.82 -7.67
N ASN A 66 -7.64 9.66 -8.71
CA ASN A 66 -8.43 9.40 -9.92
C ASN A 66 -7.97 8.09 -10.56
N LEU A 67 -6.66 7.94 -10.79
CA LEU A 67 -6.10 6.70 -11.37
C LEU A 67 -6.41 5.46 -10.51
N ALA A 68 -6.29 5.58 -9.18
CA ALA A 68 -6.55 4.46 -8.28
C ALA A 68 -8.03 4.06 -8.22
N ASN A 69 -8.96 4.98 -8.44
CA ASN A 69 -10.41 4.70 -8.42
C ASN A 69 -10.89 4.18 -9.78
N ASP A 70 -10.46 4.83 -10.86
CA ASP A 70 -10.98 4.59 -12.20
C ASP A 70 -10.24 3.43 -12.90
N GLY A 71 -9.02 3.14 -12.45
CA GLY A 71 -8.11 2.24 -13.14
C GLY A 71 -7.45 2.90 -14.34
N LEU A 72 -6.64 2.12 -15.06
CA LEU A 72 -5.98 2.54 -16.29
C LEU A 72 -6.63 1.82 -17.47
N LEU A 73 -7.05 2.57 -18.49
CA LEU A 73 -7.52 2.02 -19.76
C LEU A 73 -6.39 2.09 -20.79
N ALA A 74 -5.92 0.94 -21.28
CA ALA A 74 -4.96 0.90 -22.36
C ALA A 74 -5.23 -0.27 -23.31
N ASP A 75 -5.14 -0.01 -24.62
CA ASP A 75 -5.41 -0.98 -25.69
C ASP A 75 -6.75 -1.74 -25.56
N GLY A 76 -7.79 -1.07 -25.05
CA GLY A 76 -9.10 -1.68 -24.82
C GLY A 76 -9.17 -2.63 -23.61
N ALA A 77 -8.10 -2.72 -22.82
CA ALA A 77 -8.06 -3.45 -21.55
C ALA A 77 -8.08 -2.48 -20.35
N GLY A 78 -8.80 -2.86 -19.29
CA GLY A 78 -8.79 -2.16 -18.01
C GLY A 78 -7.81 -2.79 -17.03
N PHE A 79 -6.91 -1.98 -16.48
CA PHE A 79 -5.91 -2.39 -15.50
C PHE A 79 -6.26 -1.85 -14.12
N HIS A 80 -6.20 -2.74 -13.13
CA HIS A 80 -6.48 -2.37 -11.74
C HIS A 80 -5.34 -1.53 -11.17
N CYS A 81 -5.70 -0.42 -10.55
CA CYS A 81 -4.77 0.52 -9.93
C CYS A 81 -5.07 0.61 -8.43
N LYS A 82 -4.03 0.68 -7.60
CA LYS A 82 -4.17 0.87 -6.15
C LYS A 82 -3.00 1.63 -5.56
N PHE A 83 -3.21 2.42 -4.51
CA PHE A 83 -2.09 3.04 -3.81
C PHE A 83 -1.08 2.01 -3.30
N ILE A 84 0.22 2.36 -3.37
CA ILE A 84 1.27 1.50 -2.81
C ILE A 84 1.23 1.47 -1.28
N GLU A 85 0.55 2.45 -0.65
CA GLU A 85 0.31 2.40 0.77
C GLU A 85 -0.87 1.47 1.08
N SER A 86 -0.60 0.42 1.84
CA SER A 86 -1.66 -0.21 2.61
C SER A 86 -2.00 0.68 3.79
N ARG A 87 -3.26 1.15 3.85
CA ARG A 87 -3.86 1.81 5.02
C ARG A 87 -3.84 0.91 6.26
N ILE A 88 -3.77 -0.40 6.06
CA ILE A 88 -3.73 -1.41 7.11
C ILE A 88 -2.30 -1.95 7.24
N LYS A 89 -1.74 -1.90 8.45
CA LYS A 89 -0.49 -2.57 8.78
C LYS A 89 -0.80 -3.79 9.62
N VAL A 90 -0.39 -4.95 9.14
CA VAL A 90 -0.42 -6.19 9.91
C VAL A 90 0.92 -6.30 10.64
N VAL A 91 0.88 -6.39 11.96
CA VAL A 91 2.05 -6.57 12.82
C VAL A 91 1.88 -7.81 13.67
N SER A 92 3.00 -8.43 14.06
CA SER A 92 3.00 -9.55 15.00
C SER A 92 3.72 -9.12 16.27
N PHE A 93 3.04 -9.21 17.40
CA PHE A 93 3.67 -9.05 18.71
C PHE A 93 4.19 -10.41 19.17
N MET A 94 5.49 -10.47 19.44
CA MET A 94 6.14 -11.68 19.93
C MET A 94 6.22 -11.66 21.45
N ASN A 95 6.29 -12.83 22.08
CA ASN A 95 6.55 -12.98 23.52
C ASN A 95 5.50 -12.34 24.45
N ILE A 96 4.23 -12.25 24.01
CA ILE A 96 3.11 -11.90 24.90
C ILE A 96 2.71 -13.16 25.69
N PRO A 97 2.69 -13.12 27.03
CA PRO A 97 2.20 -14.23 27.83
C PRO A 97 0.73 -14.57 27.52
N VAL A 98 0.39 -15.86 27.44
CA VAL A 98 -0.93 -16.33 27.02
C VAL A 98 -2.09 -15.88 27.89
N TYR A 99 -1.82 -15.60 29.18
CA TYR A 99 -2.83 -15.16 30.14
C TYR A 99 -3.18 -13.66 30.05
N ILE A 100 -2.45 -12.87 29.25
CA ILE A 100 -2.84 -11.48 28.98
C ILE A 100 -4.07 -11.51 28.08
N ASN A 101 -5.10 -10.71 28.39
CA ASN A 101 -6.34 -10.68 27.60
C ASN A 101 -6.23 -9.71 26.42
N ASP A 102 -6.98 -9.98 25.34
CA ASP A 102 -7.00 -9.10 24.16
C ASP A 102 -7.45 -7.68 24.50
N LYS A 103 -8.36 -7.52 25.47
CA LYS A 103 -8.82 -6.21 25.96
C LYS A 103 -7.67 -5.33 26.48
N ASP A 104 -6.72 -5.90 27.19
CA ASP A 104 -5.57 -5.17 27.75
C ASP A 104 -4.62 -4.75 26.63
N ILE A 105 -4.40 -5.64 25.66
CA ILE A 105 -3.58 -5.35 24.46
C ILE A 105 -4.23 -4.23 23.65
N LEU A 106 -5.53 -4.33 23.34
CA LEU A 106 -6.27 -3.32 22.57
C LEU A 106 -6.29 -1.96 23.27
N SER A 107 -6.42 -1.94 24.59
CA SER A 107 -6.38 -0.70 25.39
C SER A 107 -5.01 -0.01 25.27
N LYS A 108 -3.92 -0.79 25.30
CA LYS A 108 -2.56 -0.27 25.12
C LYS A 108 -2.33 0.25 23.71
N LEU A 109 -2.80 -0.46 22.69
CA LEU A 109 -2.72 -0.03 21.29
C LEU A 109 -3.47 1.29 21.08
N LYS A 110 -4.67 1.42 21.63
CA LYS A 110 -5.46 2.66 21.58
C LYS A 110 -4.71 3.82 22.24
N PHE A 111 -4.08 3.59 23.40
CA PHE A 111 -3.26 4.60 24.07
C PHE A 111 -2.09 5.09 23.20
N TRP A 112 -1.50 4.22 22.38
CA TRP A 112 -0.46 4.58 21.41
C TRP A 112 -0.98 5.20 20.12
N GLY A 113 -2.29 5.46 20.01
CA GLY A 113 -2.91 6.02 18.81
C GLY A 113 -3.07 5.00 17.68
N VAL A 114 -2.94 3.70 17.96
CA VAL A 114 -3.21 2.64 16.98
C VAL A 114 -4.71 2.37 16.94
N ILE A 115 -5.27 2.29 15.73
CA ILE A 115 -6.66 1.93 15.47
C ILE A 115 -6.69 0.48 14.96
N PRO A 116 -7.15 -0.48 15.77
CA PRO A 116 -7.32 -1.86 15.32
C PRO A 116 -8.39 -1.94 14.22
N VAL A 117 -8.07 -2.63 13.14
CA VAL A 117 -8.99 -2.85 12.00
C VAL A 117 -9.68 -4.22 12.06
N GLY A 118 -9.37 -5.04 13.07
CA GLY A 118 -9.96 -6.36 13.28
C GLY A 118 -9.52 -6.97 14.61
N GLU A 119 -9.95 -8.21 14.84
CA GLU A 119 -9.62 -8.98 16.05
C GLU A 119 -8.13 -9.40 16.10
N ILE A 120 -7.63 -9.65 17.31
CA ILE A 120 -6.27 -10.16 17.51
C ILE A 120 -6.25 -11.65 17.21
N ASN A 121 -5.44 -12.06 16.23
CA ASN A 121 -5.21 -13.47 15.95
C ASN A 121 -4.08 -14.02 16.85
N ARG A 122 -4.39 -15.00 17.71
CA ARG A 122 -3.42 -15.64 18.61
C ARG A 122 -2.87 -16.94 18.03
N LYS A 123 -1.55 -17.03 17.92
CA LYS A 123 -0.84 -18.28 17.62
C LYS A 123 -0.50 -19.02 18.91
N CYS A 124 -1.47 -19.76 19.44
CA CYS A 124 -1.31 -20.53 20.69
C CYS A 124 -0.71 -21.94 20.49
N PHE A 125 -0.57 -22.39 19.25
CA PHE A 125 -0.05 -23.71 18.92
C PHE A 125 1.38 -23.63 18.37
N ASP A 126 2.20 -24.63 18.67
CA ASP A 126 3.49 -24.85 18.01
C ASP A 126 3.31 -25.52 16.63
N PHE A 127 4.41 -25.76 15.93
CA PHE A 127 4.41 -26.40 14.60
C PHE A 127 3.91 -27.85 14.62
N GLN A 128 3.79 -28.46 15.80
CA GLN A 128 3.29 -29.82 16.00
C GLN A 128 1.83 -29.83 16.45
N GLY A 129 1.17 -28.67 16.52
CA GLY A 129 -0.21 -28.55 16.97
C GLY A 129 -0.39 -28.68 18.48
N LYS A 130 0.69 -28.65 19.26
CA LYS A 130 0.61 -28.61 20.72
C LYS A 130 0.39 -27.18 21.19
N ARG A 131 -0.44 -26.97 22.20
CA ARG A 131 -0.54 -25.66 22.84
C ARG A 131 0.78 -25.34 23.53
N LYS A 132 1.31 -24.15 23.27
CA LYS A 132 2.64 -23.73 23.74
C LYS A 132 2.76 -23.59 25.26
N TYR A 133 1.66 -23.66 26.00
CA TYR A 133 1.59 -23.40 27.44
C TYR A 133 0.51 -24.23 28.14
N ASP A 134 0.16 -25.40 27.58
CA ASP A 134 -0.55 -26.45 28.34
C ASP A 134 0.46 -27.29 29.12
#